data_AF-M9VRY4-F1
#
_entry.id   AF-M9VRY4-F1
#
_cell.length_a   1.000
_cell.length_b   1.000
_cell.length_c   1.000
_cell.angle_alpha   90.00
_cell.angle_beta   90.00
_cell.angle_gamma   90.00
#
_symmetry.space_group_name_H-M   'P 1'
#
loop_
_entity.id
_entity.type
_entity.pdbx_description
1 polymer ?
#
loop_
_entity_poly.entity_id
_entity_poly.type
_entity_poly.pdbx_seq_one_letter_code
_entity_poly.pdbx_strand_id
1 'polypeptide(L)'
;PSAVAGDNVMLTCPMYGYPIDLITWEKDGVILPINLRQTVLPNGTLVIEKIQRATDSGKYTCIVQNKQGQSARGDVEVIVMVPPRWIIEPLDSTAVKGET
;
A
#
# COMPACT_ATOMS: atom_id res chain seq x y z
N PRO A 1 -6.75 -1.44 -2.10
CA PRO A 1 -5.99 -2.71 -2.10
C PRO A 1 -5.68 -3.16 -0.68
N SER A 2 -5.66 -4.47 -0.41
CA SER A 2 -5.23 -5.02 0.88
C SER A 2 -4.04 -5.96 0.70
N ALA A 3 -3.03 -5.87 1.56
CA ALA A 3 -1.83 -6.70 1.51
C ALA A 3 -1.33 -7.04 2.92
N VAL A 4 -0.56 -8.12 3.07
CA VAL A 4 0.09 -8.44 4.35
C VAL A 4 1.42 -7.70 4.43
N ALA A 5 1.79 -7.26 5.63
CA ALA A 5 3.06 -6.61 5.87
C ALA A 5 4.23 -7.50 5.41
N GLY A 6 5.16 -6.93 4.65
CA GLY A 6 6.26 -7.65 4.01
C GLY A 6 6.02 -8.06 2.56
N ASP A 7 4.77 -8.04 2.07
CA ASP A 7 4.46 -8.27 0.66
C ASP A 7 4.88 -7.08 -0.22
N ASN A 8 4.96 -7.32 -1.52
CA ASN A 8 5.08 -6.26 -2.52
C ASN A 8 3.68 -5.89 -3.04
N VAL A 9 3.41 -4.59 -3.20
CA VAL A 9 2.12 -4.08 -3.68
C VAL A 9 2.31 -3.28 -4.97
N MET A 10 1.38 -3.47 -5.91
CA MET A 10 1.28 -2.69 -7.13
C MET A 10 -0.01 -1.88 -7.13
N LEU A 11 0.11 -0.56 -7.30
CA LEU A 11 -1.01 0.36 -7.39
C LEU A 11 -1.12 0.87 -8.83
N THR A 12 -2.20 0.48 -9.50
CA THR A 12 -2.56 0.99 -10.82
C THR A 12 -3.39 2.26 -10.64
N CYS A 13 -3.08 3.27 -11.44
CA CYS A 13 -3.83 4.52 -11.43
C CYS A 13 -5.28 4.27 -11.88
N PRO A 14 -6.30 4.70 -11.10
CA PRO A 14 -7.70 4.54 -11.48
C PRO A 14 -8.17 5.57 -12.51
N MET A 15 -7.33 6.55 -12.85
CA MET A 15 -7.65 7.63 -13.78
C MET A 15 -7.20 7.29 -15.19
N TYR A 16 -7.95 7.78 -16.17
CA TYR A 16 -7.69 7.62 -17.59
C TYR A 16 -7.64 9.00 -18.26
N GLY A 17 -6.93 9.09 -19.39
CA GLY A 17 -6.83 10.30 -20.18
C GLY A 17 -6.20 10.03 -21.54
N TYR A 18 -6.29 11.00 -22.44
CA TYR A 18 -5.58 10.97 -23.72
C TYR A 18 -5.29 12.39 -24.23
N PRO A 19 -4.06 12.67 -24.69
CA PRO A 19 -2.85 11.88 -24.47
C PRO A 19 -2.41 11.97 -23.00
N ILE A 20 -1.94 10.86 -22.43
CA ILE A 20 -1.26 10.88 -21.13
C ILE A 20 0.19 11.28 -21.36
N ASP A 21 0.63 12.33 -20.68
CA ASP A 21 2.02 12.80 -20.73
C ASP A 21 2.79 12.40 -19.47
N LEU A 22 2.14 12.51 -18.30
CA LEU A 22 2.75 12.18 -17.02
C LEU A 22 1.73 11.54 -16.07
N ILE A 23 2.18 10.53 -15.32
CA ILE A 23 1.47 9.95 -14.18
C ILE A 23 2.32 10.16 -12.94
N THR A 24 1.73 10.74 -11.90
CA THR A 24 2.40 11.04 -10.63
C THR A 24 1.60 10.46 -9.48
N TRP A 25 2.30 10.00 -8.45
CA TRP A 25 1.68 9.49 -7.23
C TRP A 25 2.01 10.41 -6.06
N GLU A 26 1.04 10.58 -5.18
CA GLU A 26 1.16 11.35 -3.95
C GLU A 26 0.65 10.52 -2.77
N LYS A 27 1.32 10.65 -1.63
CA LYS A 27 0.81 10.18 -0.33
C LYS A 27 1.01 11.29 0.69
N ASP A 28 -0.05 11.62 1.44
CA ASP A 28 0.00 12.63 2.50
C ASP A 28 0.58 13.99 2.02
N GLY A 29 0.28 14.40 0.79
CA GLY A 29 0.80 15.64 0.19
C GLY A 29 2.22 15.56 -0.39
N VAL A 30 2.86 14.38 -0.32
CA VAL A 30 4.24 14.17 -0.78
C VAL A 30 4.28 13.33 -2.05
N ILE A 31 4.95 13.85 -3.08
CA ILE A 31 5.14 13.15 -4.35
C ILE A 31 6.09 11.95 -4.17
N LEU A 32 5.69 10.79 -4.69
CA LEU A 32 6.44 9.54 -4.66
C LEU A 32 7.23 9.35 -5.96
N PRO A 33 8.36 8.61 -5.94
CA PRO A 33 8.93 7.87 -4.81
C PRO A 33 9.75 8.74 -3.84
N ILE A 34 9.68 8.43 -2.54
CA ILE A 34 10.47 9.10 -1.48
C ILE A 34 11.56 8.21 -0.86
N ASN A 35 11.59 6.93 -1.23
CA ASN A 35 12.59 5.98 -0.74
C ASN A 35 12.79 4.83 -1.75
N LEU A 36 13.81 4.00 -1.51
CA LEU A 36 14.21 2.92 -2.41
C LEU A 36 13.21 1.76 -2.54
N ARG A 37 12.22 1.65 -1.64
CA ARG A 37 11.17 0.62 -1.74
C ARG A 37 10.10 0.98 -2.75
N GLN A 38 10.10 2.22 -3.25
CA GLN A 38 9.05 2.76 -4.11
C GLN A 38 9.61 2.96 -5.51
N THR A 39 8.90 2.46 -6.52
CA THR A 39 9.25 2.66 -7.92
C THR A 39 8.00 2.92 -8.74
N VAL A 40 8.03 3.91 -9.62
CA VAL A 40 6.97 4.12 -10.61
C VAL A 40 7.44 3.51 -11.92
N LEU A 41 6.70 2.52 -12.42
CA LEU A 41 6.98 1.85 -13.69
C LEU A 41 6.62 2.75 -14.89
N PRO A 42 7.13 2.47 -16.10
CA PRO A 42 6.85 3.29 -17.29
C PRO A 42 5.35 3.44 -17.63
N ASN A 43 4.51 2.48 -17.22
CA ASN A 43 3.05 2.55 -17.40
C ASN A 43 2.34 3.36 -16.30
N GLY A 44 3.08 3.96 -15.36
CA GLY A 44 2.54 4.73 -14.23
C GLY A 44 2.11 3.88 -13.02
N THR A 45 2.30 2.56 -13.03
CA THR A 45 2.03 1.72 -11.85
C THR A 45 3.07 2.02 -10.77
N LEU A 46 2.61 2.33 -9.56
CA LEU A 46 3.47 2.45 -8.39
C LEU A 46 3.67 1.09 -7.73
N VAL A 47 4.92 0.68 -7.60
CA VAL A 47 5.35 -0.52 -6.87
C VAL A 47 5.89 -0.10 -5.52
N ILE A 48 5.44 -0.76 -4.45
CA ILE A 48 5.95 -0.59 -3.08
C ILE A 48 6.40 -1.96 -2.58
N GLU A 49 7.69 -2.09 -2.34
CA GLU A 49 8.30 -3.32 -1.83
C GLU A 49 8.23 -3.42 -0.31
N LYS A 50 8.04 -4.65 0.19
CA LYS A 50 8.02 -4.97 1.63
C LYS A 50 7.15 -4.01 2.42
N ILE A 51 5.87 -3.97 2.08
CA ILE A 51 4.93 -2.98 2.59
C ILE A 51 4.82 -3.02 4.11
N GLN A 52 4.76 -1.86 4.74
CA GLN A 52 4.77 -1.70 6.20
C GLN A 52 3.49 -1.01 6.67
N ARG A 53 2.85 -1.55 7.72
CA ARG A 53 1.59 -1.01 8.21
C ARG A 53 1.70 0.44 8.68
N ALA A 54 2.76 0.77 9.41
CA ALA A 54 2.91 2.08 10.03
C ALA A 54 3.12 3.22 9.02
N THR A 55 3.84 2.97 7.91
CA THR A 55 4.23 4.03 6.98
C THR A 55 3.45 4.00 5.68
N ASP A 56 3.04 2.82 5.23
CA ASP A 56 2.57 2.63 3.86
C ASP A 56 1.05 2.46 3.78
N SER A 57 0.36 2.31 4.91
CA SER A 57 -1.12 2.33 4.94
C SER A 57 -1.64 3.74 4.67
N GLY A 58 -2.87 3.81 4.14
CA GLY A 58 -3.60 5.05 3.92
C GLY A 58 -3.86 5.34 2.45
N LYS A 59 -4.20 6.60 2.19
CA LYS A 59 -4.66 7.08 0.89
C LYS A 59 -3.51 7.51 -0.01
N TYR A 60 -3.49 6.96 -1.22
CA TYR A 60 -2.59 7.36 -2.30
C TYR A 60 -3.41 8.05 -3.38
N THR A 61 -2.93 9.18 -3.88
CA THR A 61 -3.58 9.91 -4.98
C THR A 61 -2.74 9.76 -6.23
N CYS A 62 -3.32 9.20 -7.27
CA CYS A 62 -2.75 9.25 -8.61
C CYS A 62 -3.20 10.53 -9.32
N ILE A 63 -2.27 11.18 -10.02
CA ILE A 63 -2.49 12.39 -10.81
C ILE A 63 -2.04 12.08 -12.24
N VAL A 64 -2.96 12.21 -13.19
CA VAL A 64 -2.69 12.05 -14.63
C VAL A 64 -2.71 13.43 -15.28
N GLN A 65 -1.66 13.77 -16.03
CA GLN A 65 -1.53 15.07 -16.69
C GLN A 65 -1.31 14.91 -18.20
N ASN A 66 -1.92 15.80 -18.99
CA ASN A 66 -1.66 15.92 -20.42
C ASN A 66 -0.70 17.08 -20.75
N LYS A 67 -0.25 17.16 -22.01
CA LYS A 67 0.69 18.20 -22.49
C LYS A 67 0.16 19.62 -22.37
N GLN A 68 -1.15 19.81 -22.23
CA GLN A 68 -1.79 21.10 -22.05
C GLN A 68 -1.87 21.52 -20.57
N GLY A 69 -1.41 20.67 -19.65
CA GLY A 69 -1.45 20.91 -18.21
C GLY A 69 -2.79 20.58 -17.56
N GLN A 70 -3.74 20.01 -18.29
CA GLN A 70 -4.97 19.49 -17.68
C GLN A 70 -4.62 18.24 -16.88
N SER A 71 -5.16 18.17 -15.66
CA SER A 71 -4.92 17.04 -14.76
C SER A 71 -6.20 16.46 -14.19
N ALA A 72 -6.18 15.16 -13.95
CA ALA A 72 -7.23 14.41 -13.29
C ALA A 72 -6.65 13.62 -12.12
N ARG A 73 -7.39 13.53 -11.01
CA ARG A 73 -6.94 12.90 -9.76
C ARG A 73 -7.84 11.75 -9.36
N GLY A 74 -7.25 10.68 -8.85
CA GLY A 74 -7.99 9.52 -8.34
C GLY A 74 -7.31 8.89 -7.15
N ASP A 75 -8.10 8.60 -6.12
CA ASP A 75 -7.60 8.10 -4.84
C ASP A 75 -7.67 6.57 -4.77
N VAL A 76 -6.69 5.97 -4.08
CA VAL A 76 -6.57 4.53 -3.82
C VAL A 76 -6.23 4.33 -2.34
N GLU A 77 -7.10 3.62 -1.63
CA GLU A 77 -6.88 3.27 -0.22
C GLU A 77 -6.08 1.97 -0.09
N VAL A 78 -4.99 2.00 0.68
CA VAL A 78 -4.12 0.84 0.94
C VAL A 78 -4.23 0.42 2.39
N ILE A 79 -4.64 -0.84 2.60
CA ILE A 79 -4.78 -1.45 3.91
C ILE A 79 -3.70 -2.52 4.08
N VAL A 80 -2.83 -2.35 5.08
CA VAL A 80 -1.78 -3.33 5.39
C VAL A 80 -2.17 -4.14 6.62
N MET A 81 -2.35 -5.44 6.42
CA MET A 81 -2.64 -6.40 7.46
C MET A 81 -1.34 -6.88 8.12
N VAL A 82 -1.36 -7.04 9.44
CA VAL A 82 -0.25 -7.66 10.19
C VAL A 82 -0.77 -8.91 10.87
N PRO A 83 -0.02 -10.02 10.85
CA PRO A 83 -0.43 -11.22 11.57
C PRO A 83 -0.54 -10.93 13.07
N PRO A 84 -1.48 -11.58 13.77
CA PRO A 84 -1.57 -11.46 15.21
C PRO A 84 -0.34 -12.09 15.87
N ARG A 85 0.06 -11.55 17.02
CA ARG A 85 1.10 -12.13 17.88
C ARG A 85 0.48 -12.54 19.20
N TRP A 86 0.93 -13.66 19.76
CA TRP A 86 0.60 -14.04 21.13
C TRP A 86 1.18 -12.99 22.08
N ILE A 87 0.33 -12.41 22.93
CA ILE A 87 0.78 -11.53 24.01
C ILE A 87 1.27 -12.38 25.19
N ILE A 88 0.65 -13.54 25.38
CA ILE A 88 1.03 -14.58 26.35
C ILE A 88 0.94 -15.89 25.58
N GLU A 89 2.04 -16.64 25.53
CA GLU A 89 2.02 -17.99 24.98
C GLU A 89 1.25 -18.92 25.92
N PRO A 90 0.34 -19.76 25.42
CA PRO A 90 -0.37 -20.70 26.26
C PRO A 90 0.63 -21.68 26.86
N LEU A 91 0.59 -21.83 28.18
CA LEU A 91 1.38 -22.85 28.85
C LEU A 91 0.71 -24.21 28.62
N ASP A 92 1.47 -25.19 28.17
CA ASP A 92 0.98 -26.56 28.08
C ASP A 92 0.57 -27.03 29.48
N SER A 93 -0.71 -27.36 29.66
CA SER A 93 -1.21 -27.98 30.88
C SER A 93 -1.56 -29.44 30.60
N THR A 94 -0.96 -30.36 31.36
CA THR A 94 -1.43 -31.73 31.41
C THR A 94 -2.72 -31.77 32.23
N ALA A 95 -3.86 -31.98 31.58
CA ALA A 95 -5.12 -32.20 32.29
C ALA A 95 -5.00 -33.49 33.13
N VAL A 96 -5.06 -33.36 34.46
CA VAL A 96 -5.20 -34.52 35.33
C VAL A 96 -6.65 -34.98 35.25
N LYS A 97 -6.89 -36.22 34.82
CA LYS A 97 -8.23 -36.81 34.79
C LYS A 97 -8.77 -36.94 36.22
N GLY A 98 -9.66 -36.04 36.63
CA GLY A 98 -10.42 -36.20 37.89
C GLY A 98 -10.64 -34.98 38.78
N GLU A 99 -10.48 -33.74 38.30
CA GLU A 99 -10.92 -32.57 39.09
C GLU A 99 -12.46 -32.48 39.08
N THR A 100 -13.06 -32.67 40.25
CA THR A 100 -14.49 -32.43 40.58
C THR A 100 -14.60 -31.33 41.62
#